data_AF-A0A9P8ZJH8-F1
#
_entry.id   AF-A0A9P8ZJH8-F1
#
_cell.length_a   1.000
_cell.length_b   1.000
_cell.length_c   1.000
_cell.angle_alpha   90.00
_cell.angle_beta   90.00
_cell.angle_gamma   90.00
#
_symmetry.space_group_name_H-M   'P 1'
#
loop_
_entity.id
_entity.type
_entity.pdbx_description
1 polymer ?
#
loop_
_entity_poly.entity_id
_entity_poly.type
_entity_poly.pdbx_seq_one_letter_code
_entity_poly.pdbx_strand_id
1 'polypeptide(L)'
;MISVNTLVLTAALFVSAASASTELERIHAAKGFQPALGFRPVKSTSSFKGAANVASKPKVFAAPVAADKDAFHVDGSKIPLLDATVQDSYAGQIALSGDAAEKRKLFFWYWPSSAQGGSDTLTIWLNGGPGCSSMTGALSELGPFTYAPGTDKPTLNEHAWSTVTDMLFVDQPLGTGFSNGTSDVTNENDVADRFYGFLANFYATFPELLQKKLYIAGESYAGYYIPYITKRILDATAEEKKATPIDIQSILINDGVFSDFLLSEYAPTYVWASSRKADLGITNEQLDEIKAASDDCGFTSLMKQVTYPPQGPLIWDDSNANSRSCMTFDTIFEAASSKNKCFSIYDITLKCPTAKDPIAEYFSRKDVQEVLHVPNFGEFAQCNDGIFPEGIDDSPYTDTIIPGLISSLPRGVTLWHGLDDMIVLAEGTRLTIQNMTWGATGSEKQGFQSAPTEDLILDGKKYGTQHTERGLTYYEVLDAGHMIPADQPILALEVLRTVLGKGGALVTGNVDGTSTGSNGSNGTTAGQQSSVNGSGSGVEGAASNVGVSIAMLLGAVALAITAL
;
A
#
# COMPACT_ATOMS: atom_id res chain seq x y z
N MET A 1 26.52 63.60 -34.40
CA MET A 1 25.14 63.86 -33.94
C MET A 1 24.22 62.83 -34.58
N ILE A 2 23.53 62.08 -33.72
CA ILE A 2 22.22 61.43 -33.93
C ILE A 2 22.14 60.19 -34.85
N SER A 3 21.52 59.13 -34.30
CA SER A 3 20.93 57.92 -34.91
C SER A 3 21.92 56.84 -35.35
N VAL A 4 21.85 55.57 -34.94
CA VAL A 4 20.71 54.63 -34.83
C VAL A 4 21.03 53.61 -33.71
N ASN A 5 20.17 53.43 -32.71
CA ASN A 5 20.10 52.19 -31.90
C ASN A 5 18.86 52.18 -31.00
N THR A 6 17.76 51.68 -31.56
CA THR A 6 16.58 51.25 -30.80
C THR A 6 16.06 49.95 -31.41
N LEU A 7 16.83 48.86 -31.34
CA LEU A 7 16.31 47.51 -31.62
C LEU A 7 17.21 46.37 -31.10
N VAL A 8 17.78 46.45 -29.89
CA VAL A 8 18.40 45.27 -29.24
C VAL A 8 18.23 45.38 -27.72
N LEU A 9 17.01 45.20 -27.22
CA LEU A 9 16.77 44.99 -25.78
C LEU A 9 15.47 44.21 -25.53
N THR A 10 15.26 43.12 -26.27
CA THR A 10 14.14 42.19 -26.02
C THR A 10 14.48 40.72 -26.28
N ALA A 11 15.76 40.38 -26.46
CA ALA A 11 16.19 39.01 -26.77
C ALA A 11 17.12 38.36 -25.72
N ALA A 12 17.42 39.03 -24.60
CA ALA A 12 18.34 38.51 -23.58
C ALA A 12 17.66 38.06 -22.26
N LEU A 13 16.33 38.04 -22.19
CA LEU A 13 15.56 37.62 -21.00
C LEU A 13 14.82 36.28 -21.17
N PHE A 14 15.05 35.55 -22.26
CA PHE A 14 14.40 34.26 -22.52
C PHE A 14 15.33 33.04 -22.49
N VAL A 15 16.58 33.18 -22.03
CA VAL A 15 17.55 32.06 -21.99
C VAL A 15 17.95 31.62 -20.57
N SER A 16 17.52 32.30 -19.49
CA SER A 16 17.96 31.94 -18.13
C SER A 16 16.95 31.20 -17.25
N ALA A 17 15.78 30.80 -17.77
CA ALA A 17 14.82 30.00 -17.00
C ALA A 17 15.03 28.47 -17.16
N ALA A 18 15.51 28.03 -18.34
CA ALA A 18 15.75 26.61 -18.63
C ALA A 18 17.09 26.07 -18.08
N SER A 19 18.07 26.94 -17.86
CA SER A 19 19.36 26.58 -17.25
C SER A 19 19.34 26.64 -15.72
N ALA A 20 18.43 27.42 -15.13
CA ALA A 20 18.24 27.46 -13.68
C ALA A 20 17.48 26.23 -13.16
N SER A 21 16.54 25.68 -13.93
CA SER A 21 15.82 24.44 -13.57
C SER A 21 16.72 23.20 -13.61
N THR A 22 17.67 23.14 -14.54
CA THR A 22 18.60 22.01 -14.70
C THR A 22 19.76 22.03 -13.69
N GLU A 23 20.19 23.19 -13.23
CA GLU A 23 21.18 23.31 -12.13
C GLU A 23 20.54 23.02 -10.76
N LEU A 24 19.26 23.34 -10.55
CA LEU A 24 18.51 23.07 -9.31
C LEU A 24 18.16 21.57 -9.16
N GLU A 25 17.81 20.89 -10.25
CA GLU A 25 17.63 19.43 -10.27
C GLU A 25 18.91 18.68 -9.90
N ARG A 26 20.08 19.19 -10.31
CA ARG A 26 21.38 18.63 -9.91
C ARG A 26 21.69 18.84 -8.42
N ILE A 27 21.19 19.92 -7.80
CA ILE A 27 21.40 20.19 -6.36
C ILE A 27 20.49 19.31 -5.49
N HIS A 28 19.26 18.99 -5.94
CA HIS A 28 18.38 18.04 -5.25
C HIS A 28 18.90 16.59 -5.37
N ALA A 29 19.40 16.20 -6.54
CA ALA A 29 20.08 14.90 -6.73
C ALA A 29 21.38 14.79 -5.91
N ALA A 30 22.14 15.88 -5.73
CA ALA A 30 23.39 15.89 -4.96
C ALA A 30 23.20 15.88 -3.43
N LYS A 31 21.96 16.04 -2.93
CA LYS A 31 21.63 16.05 -1.49
C LYS A 31 20.70 14.92 -1.04
N GLY A 32 20.35 13.97 -1.92
CA GLY A 32 19.50 12.83 -1.58
C GLY A 32 18.05 13.19 -1.30
N PHE A 33 17.59 14.38 -1.71
CA PHE A 33 16.17 14.78 -1.63
C PHE A 33 15.50 14.40 -2.96
N GLN A 34 15.07 13.15 -3.06
CA GLN A 34 14.01 12.81 -4.01
C GLN A 34 12.67 13.19 -3.37
N PRO A 35 11.67 13.68 -4.12
CA PRO A 35 10.29 13.64 -3.65
C PRO A 35 10.01 12.21 -3.18
N ALA A 36 9.32 12.01 -2.07
CA ALA A 36 9.11 10.70 -1.44
C ALA A 36 8.54 9.64 -2.41
N LEU A 37 7.95 10.09 -3.52
CA LEU A 37 7.66 9.32 -4.71
C LEU A 37 8.16 10.15 -5.91
N GLY A 38 9.24 9.73 -6.58
CA GLY A 38 9.87 10.40 -7.71
C GLY A 38 9.04 10.45 -9.00
N PHE A 39 7.74 10.73 -8.91
CA PHE A 39 6.81 10.73 -10.03
C PHE A 39 6.58 12.14 -10.56
N ARG A 40 6.78 12.31 -11.87
CA ARG A 40 6.29 13.47 -12.62
C ARG A 40 4.99 13.09 -13.31
N PRO A 41 3.81 13.58 -12.85
CA PRO A 41 2.57 13.35 -13.60
C PRO A 41 2.57 14.13 -14.91
N VAL A 42 2.07 13.50 -15.97
CA VAL A 42 1.59 14.19 -17.16
C VAL A 42 0.36 15.03 -16.78
N LYS A 43 0.30 16.27 -17.28
CA LYS A 43 -0.79 17.23 -17.04
C LYS A 43 -2.17 16.61 -17.22
N SER A 44 -2.96 16.59 -16.15
CA SER A 44 -4.42 16.47 -16.23
C SER A 44 -4.97 17.74 -16.85
N THR A 45 -5.29 17.73 -18.14
CA THR A 45 -6.15 18.78 -18.70
C THR A 45 -7.59 18.40 -18.40
N SER A 46 -8.18 19.11 -17.45
CA SER A 46 -9.61 19.11 -17.17
C SER A 46 -10.42 19.56 -18.39
N SER A 47 -10.79 18.60 -19.23
CA SER A 47 -12.04 18.70 -20.01
C SER A 47 -12.53 17.32 -20.38
N PHE A 48 -13.62 16.90 -19.73
CA PHE A 48 -14.45 15.78 -20.15
C PHE A 48 -15.01 16.06 -21.54
N LYS A 49 -14.30 15.59 -22.57
CA LYS A 49 -14.86 15.24 -23.88
C LYS A 49 -14.12 14.03 -24.40
N GLY A 50 -14.69 12.85 -24.12
CA GLY A 50 -14.44 11.58 -24.82
C GLY A 50 -13.00 11.35 -25.22
N ALA A 51 -12.12 11.05 -24.26
CA ALA A 51 -10.89 10.36 -24.59
C ALA A 51 -11.30 8.98 -25.16
N ALA A 52 -11.18 8.83 -26.47
CA ALA A 52 -11.28 7.52 -27.08
C ALA A 52 -10.26 6.61 -26.37
N ASN A 53 -10.75 5.52 -25.78
CA ASN A 53 -9.94 4.39 -25.34
C ASN A 53 -8.97 4.03 -26.46
N VAL A 54 -7.72 4.47 -26.37
CA VAL A 54 -6.63 3.82 -27.10
C VAL A 54 -6.36 2.55 -26.31
N ALA A 55 -7.26 1.59 -26.43
CA ALA A 55 -7.03 0.24 -25.96
C ALA A 55 -5.87 -0.29 -26.80
N SER A 56 -4.65 -0.23 -26.27
CA SER A 56 -3.57 -1.05 -26.79
C SER A 56 -4.07 -2.48 -26.74
N LYS A 57 -4.13 -3.15 -27.90
CA LYS A 57 -4.52 -4.56 -27.94
C LYS A 57 -3.59 -5.33 -27.00
N PRO A 58 -4.12 -6.20 -26.12
CA PRO A 58 -3.29 -7.02 -25.24
C PRO A 58 -2.20 -7.72 -26.05
N LYS A 59 -0.96 -7.72 -25.56
CA LYS A 59 0.09 -8.52 -26.21
C LYS A 59 -0.28 -10.00 -26.05
N VAL A 60 -0.39 -10.69 -27.18
CA VAL A 60 -0.61 -12.14 -27.20
C VAL A 60 0.73 -12.81 -26.90
N PHE A 61 0.82 -13.46 -25.74
CA PHE A 61 1.98 -14.27 -25.40
C PHE A 61 1.98 -15.59 -26.16
N ALA A 62 3.17 -16.16 -26.37
CA ALA A 62 3.28 -17.55 -26.78
C ALA A 62 2.54 -18.45 -25.78
N ALA A 63 1.99 -19.58 -26.25
CA ALA A 63 1.24 -20.52 -25.43
C ALA A 63 2.05 -20.93 -24.18
N PRO A 64 1.41 -21.05 -23.00
CA PRO A 64 2.14 -21.29 -21.77
C PRO A 64 2.82 -22.66 -21.75
N VAL A 65 3.94 -22.75 -21.03
CA VAL A 65 4.72 -23.98 -20.88
C VAL A 65 4.83 -24.31 -19.40
N ALA A 66 4.34 -25.50 -19.02
CA ALA A 66 4.45 -26.02 -17.66
C ALA A 66 5.91 -26.35 -17.33
N ALA A 67 6.39 -25.83 -16.20
CA ALA A 67 7.60 -26.33 -15.58
C ALA A 67 7.29 -27.55 -14.70
N ASP A 68 8.34 -28.25 -14.25
CA ASP A 68 8.19 -29.29 -13.25
C ASP A 68 7.97 -28.64 -11.87
N LYS A 69 6.81 -28.86 -11.26
CA LYS A 69 6.48 -28.24 -9.98
C LYS A 69 7.38 -28.70 -8.83
N ASP A 70 7.89 -29.93 -8.90
CA ASP A 70 8.76 -30.49 -7.86
C ASP A 70 10.12 -29.77 -7.84
N ALA A 71 10.51 -29.15 -8.96
CA ALA A 71 11.71 -28.31 -9.03
C ALA A 71 11.61 -27.01 -8.23
N PHE A 72 10.41 -26.64 -7.78
CA PHE A 72 10.19 -25.47 -6.93
C PHE A 72 9.93 -25.83 -5.47
N HIS A 73 9.88 -27.11 -5.11
CA HIS A 73 9.50 -27.55 -3.75
C HIS A 73 10.45 -27.02 -2.68
N VAL A 74 9.89 -26.44 -1.63
CA VAL A 74 10.59 -25.92 -0.46
C VAL A 74 10.14 -26.74 0.75
N ASP A 75 11.08 -27.46 1.36
CA ASP A 75 10.87 -28.22 2.58
C ASP A 75 10.73 -27.27 3.78
N GLY A 76 9.53 -27.21 4.37
CA GLY A 76 9.20 -26.28 5.45
C GLY A 76 9.97 -26.56 6.75
N SER A 77 10.63 -27.71 6.87
CA SER A 77 11.53 -28.03 7.99
C SER A 77 12.97 -27.53 7.81
N LYS A 78 13.29 -27.01 6.62
CA LYS A 78 14.65 -26.56 6.25
C LYS A 78 14.78 -25.06 6.01
N ILE A 79 13.77 -24.28 6.40
CA ILE A 79 13.83 -22.82 6.34
C ILE A 79 14.97 -22.33 7.25
N PRO A 80 16.01 -21.65 6.74
CA PRO A 80 17.15 -21.24 7.56
C PRO A 80 16.75 -20.32 8.71
N LEU A 81 17.40 -20.50 9.86
CA LEU A 81 17.18 -19.73 11.10
C LEU A 81 15.77 -19.84 11.73
N LEU A 82 14.82 -20.55 11.11
CA LEU A 82 13.52 -20.82 11.71
C LEU A 82 13.55 -22.13 12.50
N ASP A 83 13.46 -22.02 13.83
CA ASP A 83 13.46 -23.21 14.70
C ASP A 83 12.18 -24.06 14.58
N ALA A 84 11.09 -23.44 14.14
CA ALA A 84 9.81 -24.09 13.95
C ALA A 84 9.67 -24.69 12.54
N THR A 85 8.90 -25.76 12.42
CA THR A 85 8.50 -26.30 11.12
C THR A 85 7.24 -25.59 10.62
N VAL A 86 7.30 -25.07 9.40
CA VAL A 86 6.15 -24.58 8.64
C VAL A 86 5.73 -25.61 7.59
N GLN A 87 4.58 -25.41 6.96
CA GLN A 87 4.16 -26.26 5.85
C GLN A 87 5.14 -26.17 4.67
N ASP A 88 5.19 -27.22 3.86
CA ASP A 88 5.92 -27.17 2.60
C ASP A 88 5.34 -26.10 1.67
N SER A 89 6.23 -25.48 0.90
CA SER A 89 5.90 -24.40 -0.03
C SER A 89 6.58 -24.62 -1.37
N TYR A 90 6.40 -23.68 -2.30
CA TYR A 90 7.04 -23.72 -3.61
C TYR A 90 7.59 -22.34 -3.95
N ALA A 91 8.86 -22.24 -4.30
CA ALA A 91 9.51 -20.97 -4.63
C ALA A 91 10.42 -21.11 -5.84
N GLY A 92 10.61 -20.01 -6.57
CA GLY A 92 11.54 -19.94 -7.67
C GLY A 92 11.07 -18.99 -8.75
N GLN A 93 11.64 -19.12 -9.95
CA GLN A 93 11.42 -18.18 -11.06
C GLN A 93 10.64 -18.82 -12.21
N ILE A 94 9.53 -18.20 -12.61
CA ILE A 94 8.68 -18.61 -13.75
C ILE A 94 8.77 -17.60 -14.89
N ALA A 95 8.93 -18.11 -16.11
CA ALA A 95 9.03 -17.30 -17.32
C ALA A 95 7.73 -16.56 -17.64
N LEU A 96 7.83 -15.42 -18.32
CA LEU A 96 6.67 -14.60 -18.70
C LEU A 96 5.91 -15.11 -19.93
N SER A 97 6.50 -16.05 -20.68
CA SER A 97 5.91 -16.63 -21.88
C SER A 97 6.42 -18.05 -22.10
N GLY A 98 5.77 -18.81 -22.98
CA GLY A 98 6.25 -20.14 -23.37
C GLY A 98 7.32 -20.14 -24.47
N ASP A 99 7.89 -18.99 -24.82
CA ASP A 99 9.01 -18.93 -25.77
C ASP A 99 10.27 -19.52 -25.12
N ALA A 100 10.92 -20.47 -25.79
CA ALA A 100 12.17 -21.07 -25.33
C ALA A 100 13.33 -20.06 -25.23
N ALA A 101 13.24 -18.93 -25.94
CA ALA A 101 14.18 -17.82 -25.84
C ALA A 101 13.86 -16.85 -24.70
N GLU A 102 12.72 -17.00 -24.01
CA GLU A 102 12.34 -16.16 -22.87
C GLU A 102 13.33 -16.34 -21.71
N LYS A 103 14.01 -15.25 -21.37
CA LYS A 103 14.96 -15.22 -20.24
C LYS A 103 14.39 -14.47 -19.04
N ARG A 104 13.33 -13.69 -19.24
CA ARG A 104 12.71 -12.89 -18.19
C ARG A 104 11.79 -13.77 -17.36
N LYS A 105 11.90 -13.66 -16.04
CA LYS A 105 11.15 -14.49 -15.10
C LYS A 105 10.77 -13.68 -13.87
N LEU A 106 9.54 -13.86 -13.40
CA LEU A 106 9.16 -13.38 -12.06
C LEU A 106 9.45 -14.45 -11.03
N PHE A 107 9.96 -14.03 -9.89
CA PHE A 107 10.08 -14.86 -8.71
C PHE A 107 8.74 -14.93 -7.98
N PHE A 108 8.42 -16.12 -7.46
CA PHE A 108 7.25 -16.35 -6.63
C PHE A 108 7.60 -17.18 -5.41
N TRP A 109 6.80 -17.02 -4.35
CA TRP A 109 6.75 -17.95 -3.23
C TRP A 109 5.30 -18.30 -2.92
N TYR A 110 4.92 -19.52 -3.28
CA TYR A 110 3.59 -20.09 -3.11
C TYR A 110 3.51 -20.92 -1.83
N TRP A 111 2.54 -20.60 -0.98
CA TRP A 111 2.24 -21.30 0.27
C TRP A 111 0.83 -21.89 0.20
N PRO A 112 0.72 -23.23 0.13
CA PRO A 112 -0.56 -23.91 0.36
C PRO A 112 -1.16 -23.52 1.72
N SER A 113 -2.49 -23.45 1.77
CA SER A 113 -3.16 -23.12 3.03
C SER A 113 -2.90 -24.18 4.11
N SER A 114 -2.62 -23.73 5.32
CA SER A 114 -2.50 -24.59 6.51
C SER A 114 -3.85 -24.91 7.17
N ALA A 115 -4.97 -24.42 6.61
CA ALA A 115 -6.31 -24.75 7.07
C ALA A 115 -6.58 -26.25 6.96
N GLN A 116 -7.33 -26.79 7.92
CA GLN A 116 -7.74 -28.19 7.89
C GLN A 116 -8.60 -28.47 6.64
N GLY A 117 -8.11 -29.34 5.75
CA GLY A 117 -8.77 -29.64 4.46
C GLY A 117 -8.37 -28.72 3.31
N GLY A 118 -7.42 -27.81 3.51
CA GLY A 118 -6.95 -26.84 2.51
C GLY A 118 -7.91 -25.67 2.32
N SER A 119 -7.72 -24.93 1.22
CA SER A 119 -8.56 -23.79 0.83
C SER A 119 -9.03 -23.88 -0.63
N ASP A 120 -10.26 -23.44 -0.89
CA ASP A 120 -10.82 -23.19 -2.22
C ASP A 120 -10.44 -21.81 -2.80
N THR A 121 -9.68 -21.02 -2.05
CA THR A 121 -9.23 -19.68 -2.44
C THR A 121 -7.71 -19.60 -2.57
N LEU A 122 -7.26 -18.78 -3.52
CA LEU A 122 -5.87 -18.35 -3.70
C LEU A 122 -5.81 -16.83 -3.62
N THR A 123 -4.93 -16.30 -2.79
CA THR A 123 -4.69 -14.87 -2.64
C THR A 123 -3.28 -14.55 -3.10
N ILE A 124 -3.16 -13.69 -4.11
CA ILE A 124 -1.89 -13.11 -4.52
C ILE A 124 -1.61 -11.91 -3.63
N TRP A 125 -0.38 -11.76 -3.15
CA TRP A 125 0.10 -10.58 -2.45
C TRP A 125 1.16 -9.84 -3.27
N LEU A 126 0.99 -8.53 -3.40
CA LEU A 126 1.90 -7.62 -4.11
C LEU A 126 2.28 -6.44 -3.21
N ASN A 127 3.56 -6.29 -2.85
CA ASN A 127 4.06 -5.02 -2.31
C ASN A 127 4.20 -3.98 -3.47
N GLY A 128 4.37 -2.71 -3.09
CA GLY A 128 4.41 -1.57 -4.02
C GLY A 128 5.81 -1.12 -4.44
N GLY A 129 6.16 0.12 -4.08
CA GLY A 129 7.40 0.79 -4.47
C GLY A 129 7.15 1.98 -5.41
N PRO A 130 7.19 1.82 -6.74
CA PRO A 130 7.30 0.58 -7.50
C PRO A 130 8.66 -0.10 -7.36
N GLY A 131 8.70 -1.42 -7.49
CA GLY A 131 9.96 -2.16 -7.46
C GLY A 131 10.34 -2.77 -6.11
N CYS A 132 9.43 -2.75 -5.14
CA CYS A 132 9.63 -3.39 -3.84
C CYS A 132 9.16 -4.86 -3.87
N SER A 133 9.97 -5.73 -3.28
CA SER A 133 9.76 -7.17 -3.24
C SER A 133 8.57 -7.55 -2.37
N SER A 134 7.77 -8.50 -2.86
CA SER A 134 6.67 -9.09 -2.09
C SER A 134 7.17 -10.02 -0.98
N MET A 135 8.48 -10.30 -0.95
CA MET A 135 9.13 -11.00 0.15
C MET A 135 9.26 -10.15 1.41
N THR A 136 9.22 -8.82 1.28
CA THR A 136 9.10 -7.93 2.43
C THR A 136 7.80 -8.25 3.16
N GLY A 137 6.63 -8.12 2.51
CA GLY A 137 5.36 -8.45 3.16
C GLY A 137 5.21 -9.90 3.60
N ALA A 138 5.88 -10.83 2.91
CA ALA A 138 5.94 -12.22 3.34
C ALA A 138 6.58 -12.38 4.74
N LEU A 139 7.62 -11.60 5.07
CA LEU A 139 8.38 -11.76 6.32
C LEU A 139 8.21 -10.63 7.34
N SER A 140 7.69 -9.47 6.96
CA SER A 140 7.40 -8.39 7.92
C SER A 140 5.92 -8.31 8.29
N GLU A 141 5.02 -8.90 7.50
CA GLU A 141 3.59 -8.63 7.64
C GLU A 141 2.76 -9.91 7.86
N LEU A 142 2.59 -10.73 6.82
CA LEU A 142 1.43 -11.65 6.74
C LEU A 142 1.74 -13.07 6.27
N GLY A 143 3.01 -13.40 6.01
CA GLY A 143 3.41 -14.77 5.69
C GLY A 143 3.42 -15.71 6.90
N PRO A 144 3.71 -17.00 6.70
CA PRO A 144 3.66 -18.05 7.74
C PRO A 144 4.62 -17.84 8.92
N PHE A 145 5.65 -17.03 8.72
CA PHE A 145 6.61 -16.63 9.73
C PHE A 145 7.07 -15.20 9.44
N THR A 146 7.52 -14.50 10.48
CA THR A 146 8.02 -13.13 10.37
C THR A 146 9.43 -13.02 10.91
N TYR A 147 10.19 -12.05 10.41
CA TYR A 147 11.51 -11.69 10.92
C TYR A 147 11.50 -10.21 11.34
N ALA A 148 11.06 -9.98 12.58
CA ALA A 148 10.86 -8.63 13.09
C ALA A 148 12.18 -7.87 13.31
N PRO A 149 12.20 -6.54 13.11
CA PRO A 149 13.36 -5.71 13.42
C PRO A 149 13.93 -5.92 14.82
N GLY A 150 15.26 -6.04 14.91
CA GLY A 150 15.98 -6.19 16.18
C GLY A 150 15.87 -7.56 16.85
N THR A 151 15.30 -8.56 16.18
CA THR A 151 15.31 -9.95 16.63
C THR A 151 16.49 -10.72 16.01
N ASP A 152 16.92 -11.81 16.66
CA ASP A 152 18.04 -12.63 16.20
C ASP A 152 17.64 -13.69 15.15
N LYS A 153 16.35 -14.02 15.06
CA LYS A 153 15.82 -15.10 14.21
C LYS A 153 14.34 -14.90 13.89
N PRO A 154 13.85 -15.44 12.76
CA PRO A 154 12.42 -15.45 12.46
C PRO A 154 11.61 -16.29 13.45
N THR A 155 10.32 -15.96 13.58
CA THR A 155 9.33 -16.66 14.42
C THR A 155 8.05 -16.94 13.66
N LEU A 156 7.29 -17.96 14.06
CA LEU A 156 5.99 -18.25 13.45
C LEU A 156 5.04 -17.06 13.56
N ASN A 157 4.23 -16.86 12.53
CA ASN A 157 3.15 -15.89 12.52
C ASN A 157 1.82 -16.59 12.80
N GLU A 158 1.27 -16.41 14.00
CA GLU A 158 -0.01 -16.99 14.40
C GLU A 158 -1.20 -16.41 13.60
N HIS A 159 -0.99 -15.27 12.93
CA HIS A 159 -1.98 -14.57 12.12
C HIS A 159 -1.66 -14.63 10.62
N ALA A 160 -0.83 -15.58 10.21
CA ALA A 160 -0.48 -15.78 8.81
C ALA A 160 -1.73 -15.94 7.93
N TRP A 161 -1.75 -15.26 6.79
CA TRP A 161 -2.88 -15.35 5.86
C TRP A 161 -3.02 -16.76 5.24
N SER A 162 -1.93 -17.53 5.19
CA SER A 162 -1.97 -18.93 4.77
C SER A 162 -2.87 -19.81 5.65
N THR A 163 -3.26 -19.36 6.85
CA THR A 163 -4.20 -20.08 7.72
C THR A 163 -5.63 -20.10 7.18
N VAL A 164 -5.97 -19.26 6.20
CA VAL A 164 -7.33 -19.13 5.64
C VAL A 164 -7.39 -19.19 4.13
N THR A 165 -6.28 -19.00 3.43
CA THR A 165 -6.22 -19.04 1.96
C THR A 165 -4.89 -19.62 1.54
N ASP A 166 -4.78 -20.05 0.29
CA ASP A 166 -3.47 -20.23 -0.30
C ASP A 166 -2.86 -18.86 -0.57
N MET A 167 -1.56 -18.69 -0.33
CA MET A 167 -0.87 -17.42 -0.55
C MET A 167 0.15 -17.53 -1.68
N LEU A 168 0.15 -16.57 -2.60
CA LEU A 168 1.16 -16.43 -3.64
C LEU A 168 1.79 -15.03 -3.55
N PHE A 169 3.01 -14.96 -3.05
CA PHE A 169 3.80 -13.73 -3.07
C PHE A 169 4.58 -13.66 -4.38
N VAL A 170 4.54 -12.53 -5.08
CA VAL A 170 5.21 -12.38 -6.39
C VAL A 170 6.07 -11.14 -6.40
N ASP A 171 7.36 -11.30 -6.71
CA ASP A 171 8.22 -10.16 -6.99
C ASP A 171 7.95 -9.65 -8.39
N GLN A 172 7.45 -8.43 -8.49
CA GLN A 172 7.10 -7.80 -9.76
C GLN A 172 7.24 -6.27 -9.64
N PRO A 173 7.47 -5.55 -10.74
CA PRO A 173 7.77 -6.00 -12.10
C PRO A 173 9.16 -6.65 -12.25
N LEU A 174 9.65 -6.82 -13.48
CA LEU A 174 11.00 -7.34 -13.73
C LEU A 174 12.06 -6.43 -13.08
N GLY A 175 13.05 -7.05 -12.44
CA GLY A 175 14.09 -6.35 -11.69
C GLY A 175 13.76 -6.16 -10.21
N THR A 176 12.53 -6.45 -9.76
CA THR A 176 12.15 -6.43 -8.34
C THR A 176 12.63 -7.68 -7.61
N GLY A 177 13.22 -7.54 -6.42
CA GLY A 177 13.59 -8.67 -5.56
C GLY A 177 14.37 -9.75 -6.30
N PHE A 178 13.90 -10.99 -6.24
CA PHE A 178 14.51 -12.13 -6.93
C PHE A 178 14.08 -12.27 -8.41
N SER A 179 13.26 -11.38 -8.96
CA SER A 179 12.82 -11.45 -10.36
C SER A 179 13.93 -11.09 -11.34
N ASN A 180 14.12 -11.93 -12.35
CA ASN A 180 15.23 -11.84 -13.30
C ASN A 180 14.79 -11.22 -14.63
N GLY A 181 15.51 -10.19 -15.04
CA GLY A 181 15.41 -9.59 -16.36
C GLY A 181 15.53 -8.07 -16.27
N THR A 182 15.80 -7.43 -17.39
CA THR A 182 15.69 -5.97 -17.48
C THR A 182 14.24 -5.60 -17.72
N SER A 183 13.74 -4.62 -16.97
CA SER A 183 12.41 -4.09 -17.20
C SER A 183 12.29 -3.50 -18.61
N ASP A 184 11.24 -3.91 -19.33
CA ASP A 184 10.89 -3.43 -20.67
C ASP A 184 9.54 -2.70 -20.69
N VAL A 185 9.05 -2.29 -19.52
CA VAL A 185 7.74 -1.67 -19.34
C VAL A 185 7.88 -0.15 -19.28
N THR A 186 6.89 0.58 -19.81
CA THR A 186 6.84 2.05 -19.67
C THR A 186 5.55 2.53 -18.99
N ASN A 187 4.64 1.60 -18.73
CA ASN A 187 3.32 1.84 -18.14
C ASN A 187 2.76 0.53 -17.58
N GLU A 188 1.70 0.63 -16.81
CA GLU A 188 1.03 -0.46 -16.11
C GLU A 188 0.29 -1.44 -17.02
N ASN A 189 -0.08 -1.06 -18.25
CA ASN A 189 -0.61 -2.06 -19.19
C ASN A 189 0.49 -3.04 -19.60
N ASP A 190 1.72 -2.57 -19.78
CA ASP A 190 2.86 -3.46 -20.04
C ASP A 190 3.15 -4.35 -18.83
N VAL A 191 3.14 -3.80 -17.61
CA VAL A 191 3.29 -4.56 -16.36
C VAL A 191 2.20 -5.64 -16.26
N ALA A 192 0.94 -5.27 -16.43
CA ALA A 192 -0.20 -6.17 -16.37
C ALA A 192 -0.13 -7.26 -17.44
N ASP A 193 0.32 -6.95 -18.66
CA ASP A 193 0.58 -7.93 -19.70
C ASP A 193 1.65 -8.93 -19.24
N ARG A 194 2.81 -8.47 -18.75
CA ARG A 194 3.89 -9.36 -18.26
C ARG A 194 3.42 -10.23 -17.10
N PHE A 195 2.64 -9.67 -16.18
CA PHE A 195 2.07 -10.40 -15.05
C PHE A 195 1.06 -11.46 -15.50
N TYR A 196 0.21 -11.15 -16.48
CA TYR A 196 -0.72 -12.13 -17.07
C TYR A 196 0.03 -13.30 -17.73
N GLY A 197 1.13 -13.02 -18.44
CA GLY A 197 2.02 -14.05 -19.00
C GLY A 197 2.64 -14.95 -17.92
N PHE A 198 3.11 -14.36 -16.82
CA PHE A 198 3.54 -15.11 -15.64
C PHE A 198 2.41 -15.98 -15.08
N LEU A 199 1.19 -15.45 -14.89
CA LEU A 199 0.05 -16.22 -14.37
C LEU A 199 -0.29 -17.41 -15.28
N ALA A 200 -0.28 -17.22 -16.60
CA ALA A 200 -0.53 -18.31 -17.55
C ALA A 200 0.48 -19.46 -17.38
N ASN A 201 1.78 -19.15 -17.23
CA ASN A 201 2.82 -20.16 -16.99
C ASN A 201 2.77 -20.73 -15.57
N PHE A 202 2.41 -19.93 -14.56
CA PHE A 202 2.22 -20.38 -13.19
C PHE A 202 1.09 -21.41 -13.12
N TYR A 203 -0.08 -21.11 -13.69
CA TYR A 203 -1.19 -22.07 -13.74
C TYR A 203 -0.94 -23.26 -14.67
N ALA A 204 -0.08 -23.15 -15.68
CA ALA A 204 0.37 -24.31 -16.44
C ALA A 204 1.24 -25.25 -15.57
N THR A 205 2.04 -24.70 -14.67
CA THR A 205 2.91 -25.43 -13.72
C THR A 205 2.11 -26.01 -12.55
N PHE A 206 1.11 -25.27 -12.05
CA PHE A 206 0.23 -25.63 -10.94
C PHE A 206 -1.25 -25.67 -11.39
N PRO A 207 -1.63 -26.58 -12.31
CA PRO A 207 -2.97 -26.60 -12.90
C PRO A 207 -4.08 -26.87 -11.88
N GLU A 208 -3.78 -27.52 -10.76
CA GLU A 208 -4.71 -27.71 -9.65
C GLU A 208 -5.17 -26.40 -9.01
N LEU A 209 -4.47 -25.28 -9.22
CA LEU A 209 -4.86 -23.99 -8.65
C LEU A 209 -5.91 -23.26 -9.48
N LEU A 210 -6.14 -23.65 -10.74
CA LEU A 210 -7.19 -23.07 -11.59
C LEU A 210 -8.61 -23.31 -11.06
N GLN A 211 -8.80 -24.30 -10.19
CA GLN A 211 -10.08 -24.55 -9.53
C GLN A 211 -10.35 -23.60 -8.35
N LYS A 212 -9.36 -22.79 -7.96
CA LYS A 212 -9.47 -21.87 -6.82
C LYS A 212 -9.99 -20.52 -7.25
N LYS A 213 -10.77 -19.91 -6.36
CA LYS A 213 -11.20 -18.52 -6.47
C LYS A 213 -10.03 -17.59 -6.21
N LEU A 214 -9.73 -16.72 -7.16
CA LEU A 214 -8.59 -15.80 -7.08
C LEU A 214 -8.98 -14.49 -6.38
N TYR A 215 -8.10 -14.05 -5.49
CA TYR A 215 -8.10 -12.74 -4.86
C TYR A 215 -6.74 -12.10 -5.10
N ILE A 216 -6.68 -10.79 -5.31
CA ILE A 216 -5.41 -10.06 -5.39
C ILE A 216 -5.40 -8.99 -4.31
N ALA A 217 -4.42 -9.08 -3.43
CA ALA A 217 -4.21 -8.16 -2.33
C ALA A 217 -2.82 -7.52 -2.45
N GLY A 218 -2.65 -6.36 -1.84
CA GLY A 218 -1.36 -5.68 -1.83
C GLY A 218 -1.46 -4.27 -1.30
N GLU A 219 -0.33 -3.58 -1.30
CA GLU A 219 -0.22 -2.28 -0.64
C GLU A 219 0.50 -1.22 -1.47
N SER A 220 0.34 0.05 -1.09
CA SER A 220 1.14 1.16 -1.61
C SER A 220 0.94 1.35 -3.13
N TYR A 221 2.03 1.33 -3.91
CA TYR A 221 1.98 1.34 -5.37
C TYR A 221 1.21 0.15 -5.98
N ALA A 222 0.87 -0.89 -5.21
CA ALA A 222 -0.08 -1.90 -5.66
C ALA A 222 -1.49 -1.33 -5.95
N GLY A 223 -1.79 -0.11 -5.50
CA GLY A 223 -2.91 0.71 -5.97
C GLY A 223 -2.91 0.98 -7.49
N TYR A 224 -1.74 0.93 -8.13
CA TYR A 224 -1.58 0.89 -9.58
C TYR A 224 -1.62 -0.55 -10.12
N TYR A 225 -0.76 -1.43 -9.59
CA TYR A 225 -0.60 -2.80 -10.10
C TYR A 225 -1.92 -3.57 -10.13
N ILE A 226 -2.64 -3.60 -9.01
CA ILE A 226 -3.77 -4.50 -8.81
C ILE A 226 -4.93 -4.16 -9.75
N PRO A 227 -5.37 -2.89 -9.89
CA PRO A 227 -6.42 -2.56 -10.86
C PRO A 227 -6.04 -2.87 -12.30
N TYR A 228 -4.80 -2.60 -12.73
CA TYR A 228 -4.35 -2.88 -14.10
C TYR A 228 -4.24 -4.39 -14.37
N ILE A 229 -3.65 -5.17 -13.46
CA ILE A 229 -3.58 -6.63 -13.54
C ILE A 229 -4.98 -7.24 -13.60
N THR A 230 -5.88 -6.78 -12.72
CA THR A 230 -7.27 -7.26 -12.66
C THR A 230 -8.01 -6.95 -13.95
N LYS A 231 -7.87 -5.73 -14.47
CA LYS A 231 -8.44 -5.33 -15.76
C LYS A 231 -7.93 -6.22 -16.88
N ARG A 232 -6.62 -6.53 -16.92
CA ARG A 232 -6.03 -7.40 -17.94
C ARG A 232 -6.54 -8.84 -17.88
N ILE A 233 -6.81 -9.37 -16.69
CA ILE A 233 -7.45 -10.68 -16.51
C ILE A 233 -8.88 -10.67 -17.07
N LEU A 234 -9.67 -9.64 -16.74
CA LEU A 234 -11.05 -9.51 -17.22
C LEU A 234 -11.13 -9.31 -18.74
N ASP A 235 -10.17 -8.58 -19.30
CA ASP A 235 -10.06 -8.29 -20.74
C ASP A 235 -9.41 -9.42 -21.55
N ALA A 236 -9.04 -10.54 -20.92
CA ALA A 236 -8.46 -11.68 -21.62
C ALA A 236 -9.37 -12.16 -22.76
N THR A 237 -8.75 -12.49 -23.89
CA THR A 237 -9.42 -13.00 -25.09
C THR A 237 -10.12 -14.33 -24.81
N ALA A 238 -11.01 -14.76 -25.71
CA ALA A 238 -11.71 -16.03 -25.56
C ALA A 238 -10.74 -17.22 -25.53
N GLU A 239 -9.68 -17.15 -26.33
CA GLU A 239 -8.60 -18.14 -26.39
C GLU A 239 -7.80 -18.18 -25.09
N GLU A 240 -7.42 -17.02 -24.56
CA GLU A 240 -6.70 -16.91 -23.29
C GLU A 240 -7.55 -17.40 -22.11
N LYS A 241 -8.83 -17.02 -22.04
CA LYS A 241 -9.77 -17.51 -21.01
C LYS A 241 -9.97 -19.02 -21.07
N LYS A 242 -9.96 -19.60 -22.27
CA LYS A 242 -10.02 -21.05 -22.44
C LYS A 242 -8.75 -21.74 -21.96
N ALA A 243 -7.58 -21.14 -22.16
CA ALA A 243 -6.30 -21.67 -21.73
C ALA A 243 -6.07 -21.51 -20.22
N THR A 244 -6.44 -20.36 -19.67
CA THR A 244 -6.23 -19.97 -18.26
C THR A 244 -7.53 -19.38 -17.70
N PRO A 245 -8.52 -20.22 -17.33
CA PRO A 245 -9.83 -19.78 -16.85
C PRO A 245 -9.77 -19.24 -15.41
N ILE A 246 -9.19 -18.05 -15.23
CA ILE A 246 -9.02 -17.42 -13.92
C ILE A 246 -10.37 -16.95 -13.37
N ASP A 247 -10.72 -17.42 -12.16
CA ASP A 247 -11.95 -17.05 -11.45
C ASP A 247 -11.70 -15.96 -10.39
N ILE A 248 -11.45 -14.73 -10.84
CA ILE A 248 -11.17 -13.58 -9.95
C ILE A 248 -12.43 -13.07 -9.23
N GLN A 249 -12.37 -12.99 -7.90
CA GLN A 249 -13.51 -12.64 -7.05
C GLN A 249 -13.49 -11.21 -6.52
N SER A 250 -12.31 -10.74 -6.07
CA SER A 250 -12.16 -9.43 -5.41
C SER A 250 -10.71 -8.98 -5.42
N ILE A 251 -10.53 -7.69 -5.14
CA ILE A 251 -9.24 -7.07 -4.85
C ILE A 251 -9.27 -6.35 -3.50
N LEU A 252 -8.14 -6.33 -2.82
CA LEU A 252 -7.92 -5.68 -1.53
C LEU A 252 -6.67 -4.81 -1.61
N ILE A 253 -6.77 -3.50 -1.38
CA ILE A 253 -5.64 -2.59 -1.55
C ILE A 253 -5.44 -1.76 -0.29
N ASN A 254 -4.34 -2.01 0.40
CA ASN A 254 -3.90 -1.34 1.62
C ASN A 254 -3.13 -0.07 1.24
N ASP A 255 -3.46 1.07 1.83
CA ASP A 255 -2.69 2.32 1.75
C ASP A 255 -2.25 2.64 0.32
N GLY A 256 -3.20 2.52 -0.62
CA GLY A 256 -2.93 2.44 -2.05
C GLY A 256 -2.85 3.79 -2.74
N VAL A 257 -1.97 3.93 -3.74
CA VAL A 257 -1.96 5.10 -4.62
C VAL A 257 -3.01 4.91 -5.71
N PHE A 258 -4.03 5.79 -5.74
CA PHE A 258 -5.17 5.67 -6.67
C PHE A 258 -5.34 6.85 -7.63
N SER A 259 -4.94 8.05 -7.20
CA SER A 259 -5.24 9.32 -7.86
C SER A 259 -4.04 10.25 -7.81
N ASP A 260 -4.20 11.42 -8.42
CA ASP A 260 -3.15 12.43 -8.45
C ASP A 260 -2.75 12.93 -7.06
N PHE A 261 -1.47 13.27 -6.93
CA PHE A 261 -0.86 13.74 -5.68
C PHE A 261 -1.47 15.02 -5.13
N LEU A 262 -2.11 15.85 -5.96
CA LEU A 262 -2.84 17.00 -5.43
C LEU A 262 -4.02 16.53 -4.61
N LEU A 263 -4.83 15.60 -5.12
CA LEU A 263 -5.96 15.03 -4.39
C LEU A 263 -5.53 14.12 -3.23
N SER A 264 -4.54 13.25 -3.44
CA SER A 264 -4.17 12.23 -2.45
C SER A 264 -3.24 12.73 -1.35
N GLU A 265 -2.38 13.72 -1.62
CA GLU A 265 -1.35 14.17 -0.66
C GLU A 265 -1.50 15.65 -0.28
N TYR A 266 -1.41 16.57 -1.24
CA TYR A 266 -1.28 18.00 -0.94
C TYR A 266 -2.55 18.62 -0.38
N ALA A 267 -3.70 18.36 -1.01
CA ALA A 267 -4.99 18.89 -0.58
C ALA A 267 -5.39 18.47 0.85
N PRO A 268 -5.28 17.18 1.23
CA PRO A 268 -5.65 16.73 2.57
C PRO A 268 -4.65 17.13 3.66
N THR A 269 -3.39 17.48 3.32
CA THR A 269 -2.30 17.65 4.29
C THR A 269 -2.66 18.54 5.47
N TYR A 270 -3.29 19.71 5.27
CA TYR A 270 -3.64 20.60 6.38
C TYR A 270 -4.64 19.96 7.36
N VAL A 271 -5.67 19.29 6.82
CA VAL A 271 -6.71 18.65 7.62
C VAL A 271 -6.10 17.50 8.44
N TRP A 272 -5.29 16.68 7.79
CA TRP A 272 -4.59 15.58 8.42
C TRP A 272 -3.56 16.07 9.47
N ALA A 273 -2.67 16.99 9.12
CA ALA A 273 -1.65 17.51 10.04
C ALA A 273 -2.26 18.21 11.27
N SER A 274 -3.45 18.81 11.11
CA SER A 274 -4.20 19.38 12.23
C SER A 274 -4.63 18.34 13.25
N SER A 275 -5.03 17.13 12.80
CA SER A 275 -5.42 16.03 13.70
C SER A 275 -4.21 15.29 14.27
N ARG A 276 -3.07 15.32 13.58
CA ARG A 276 -1.81 14.62 13.95
C ARG A 276 -0.71 15.49 14.53
N LYS A 277 -1.03 16.73 14.88
CA LYS A 277 -0.07 17.74 15.32
C LYS A 277 0.91 17.25 16.41
N ALA A 278 0.41 16.52 17.41
CA ALA A 278 1.21 16.00 18.51
C ALA A 278 2.22 14.94 18.04
N ASP A 279 1.78 13.99 17.23
CA ASP A 279 2.60 12.90 16.69
C ASP A 279 3.74 13.43 15.80
N LEU A 280 3.41 14.45 15.01
CA LEU A 280 4.32 15.16 14.10
C LEU A 280 5.30 16.10 14.83
N GLY A 281 5.00 16.49 16.09
CA GLY A 281 5.84 17.42 16.86
C GLY A 281 5.90 18.84 16.28
N ILE A 282 4.90 19.26 15.50
CA ILE A 282 4.83 20.57 14.84
C ILE A 282 4.16 21.62 15.73
N THR A 283 4.49 22.91 15.53
CA THR A 283 3.95 24.02 16.33
C THR A 283 2.62 24.56 15.76
N ASN A 284 1.96 25.47 16.50
CA ASN A 284 0.76 26.16 15.96
C ASN A 284 1.14 27.04 14.77
N GLU A 285 2.28 27.72 14.85
CA GLU A 285 2.77 28.61 13.79
C GLU A 285 3.00 27.84 12.49
N GLN A 286 3.63 26.66 12.57
CA GLN A 286 3.83 25.79 11.41
C GLN A 286 2.48 25.29 10.84
N LEU A 287 1.51 25.01 11.71
CA LEU A 287 0.17 24.61 11.25
C LEU A 287 -0.58 25.77 10.59
N ASP A 288 -0.45 26.99 11.10
CA ASP A 288 -1.01 28.21 10.52
C ASP A 288 -0.40 28.54 9.15
N GLU A 289 0.92 28.32 8.99
CA GLU A 289 1.61 28.44 7.70
C GLU A 289 1.05 27.48 6.65
N ILE A 290 0.88 26.21 7.01
CA ILE A 290 0.30 25.19 6.13
C ILE A 290 -1.16 25.50 5.82
N LYS A 291 -1.91 26.00 6.81
CA LYS A 291 -3.29 26.45 6.58
C LYS A 291 -3.34 27.57 5.54
N ALA A 292 -2.46 28.57 5.67
CA ALA A 292 -2.41 29.69 4.73
C ALA A 292 -2.07 29.21 3.31
N ALA A 293 -1.07 28.31 3.19
CA ALA A 293 -0.73 27.67 1.92
C ALA A 293 -1.92 26.89 1.34
N SER A 294 -2.61 26.08 2.14
CA SER A 294 -3.81 25.34 1.71
C SER A 294 -4.98 26.25 1.30
N ASP A 295 -5.15 27.40 1.95
CA ASP A 295 -6.15 28.40 1.57
C ASP A 295 -5.80 29.04 0.22
N ASP A 296 -4.54 29.49 0.05
CA ASP A 296 -4.05 30.14 -1.17
C ASP A 296 -4.05 29.19 -2.38
N CYS A 297 -3.78 27.90 -2.15
CA CYS A 297 -3.82 26.85 -3.16
C CYS A 297 -5.22 26.28 -3.43
N GLY A 298 -6.25 26.77 -2.73
CA GLY A 298 -7.64 26.33 -2.90
C GLY A 298 -7.96 24.97 -2.27
N PHE A 299 -7.01 24.32 -1.61
CA PHE A 299 -7.18 23.01 -0.98
C PHE A 299 -8.21 23.01 0.13
N THR A 300 -8.27 24.06 0.95
CA THR A 300 -9.32 24.19 1.98
C THR A 300 -10.71 24.28 1.37
N SER A 301 -10.84 24.89 0.18
CA SER A 301 -12.11 24.95 -0.55
C SER A 301 -12.46 23.59 -1.15
N LEU A 302 -11.47 22.87 -1.68
CA LEU A 302 -11.62 21.51 -2.19
C LEU A 302 -12.08 20.54 -1.09
N MET A 303 -11.43 20.53 0.07
CA MET A 303 -11.81 19.67 1.20
C MET A 303 -13.26 19.90 1.68
N LYS A 304 -13.79 21.13 1.55
CA LYS A 304 -15.18 21.45 1.91
C LYS A 304 -16.23 20.92 0.92
N GLN A 305 -15.83 20.51 -0.29
CA GLN A 305 -16.73 19.93 -1.28
C GLN A 305 -17.06 18.45 -0.99
N VAL A 306 -16.31 17.81 -0.08
CA VAL A 306 -16.55 16.44 0.38
C VAL A 306 -17.84 16.42 1.20
N THR A 307 -18.96 16.15 0.54
CA THR A 307 -20.28 16.00 1.16
C THR A 307 -20.86 14.62 0.89
N TYR A 308 -21.82 14.22 1.71
CA TYR A 308 -22.54 12.95 1.58
C TYR A 308 -24.04 13.23 1.58
N PRO A 309 -24.76 13.06 0.45
CA PRO A 309 -24.24 12.67 -0.86
C PRO A 309 -23.41 13.79 -1.53
N PRO A 310 -22.52 13.45 -2.49
CA PRO A 310 -21.81 14.44 -3.31
C PRO A 310 -22.75 15.36 -4.07
N GLN A 311 -22.35 16.62 -4.23
CA GLN A 311 -23.10 17.63 -4.98
C GLN A 311 -22.64 17.76 -6.45
N GLY A 312 -21.69 16.92 -6.88
CA GLY A 312 -21.11 16.92 -8.22
C GLY A 312 -19.61 16.64 -8.18
N PRO A 313 -18.94 16.57 -9.35
CA PRO A 313 -17.50 16.38 -9.45
C PRO A 313 -16.75 17.41 -8.62
N LEU A 314 -15.63 17.01 -8.02
CA LEU A 314 -14.79 17.94 -7.29
C LEU A 314 -14.22 18.99 -8.26
N ILE A 315 -14.27 20.26 -7.87
CA ILE A 315 -13.77 21.38 -8.69
C ILE A 315 -12.63 22.05 -7.94
N TRP A 316 -11.48 22.18 -8.59
CA TRP A 316 -10.34 22.92 -8.07
C TRP A 316 -9.60 23.66 -9.19
N ASP A 317 -8.92 24.73 -8.81
CA ASP A 317 -7.97 25.44 -9.69
C ASP A 317 -6.60 24.79 -9.53
N ASP A 318 -6.15 24.10 -10.56
CA ASP A 318 -4.85 23.43 -10.59
C ASP A 318 -3.71 24.33 -11.11
N SER A 319 -3.99 25.59 -11.43
CA SER A 319 -3.01 26.49 -12.04
C SER A 319 -1.75 26.70 -11.18
N ASN A 320 -1.87 26.58 -9.87
CA ASN A 320 -0.78 26.69 -8.90
C ASN A 320 -0.36 25.35 -8.26
N ALA A 321 -0.93 24.22 -8.70
CA ALA A 321 -0.70 22.89 -8.12
C ALA A 321 0.79 22.51 -8.03
N ASN A 322 1.59 22.97 -9.01
CA ASN A 322 3.03 22.70 -9.09
C ASN A 322 3.90 23.82 -8.48
N SER A 323 3.30 24.82 -7.85
CA SER A 323 4.06 25.86 -7.15
C SER A 323 4.63 25.29 -5.85
N ARG A 324 5.87 25.69 -5.50
CA ARG A 324 6.50 25.22 -4.26
C ARG A 324 5.67 25.56 -3.01
N SER A 325 4.92 26.65 -3.05
CA SER A 325 3.99 27.05 -2.00
C SER A 325 2.82 26.08 -1.80
N CYS A 326 2.45 25.29 -2.83
CA CYS A 326 1.38 24.30 -2.75
C CYS A 326 1.87 22.88 -2.42
N MET A 327 3.17 22.69 -2.21
CA MET A 327 3.73 21.40 -1.74
C MET A 327 3.62 21.32 -0.20
N THR A 328 2.39 21.38 0.29
CA THR A 328 2.06 21.37 1.73
C THR A 328 2.57 20.10 2.41
N PHE A 329 2.47 18.96 1.73
CA PHE A 329 2.95 17.66 2.18
C PHE A 329 4.45 17.68 2.50
N ASP A 330 5.29 18.10 1.54
CA ASP A 330 6.74 18.23 1.72
C ASP A 330 7.10 19.11 2.91
N THR A 331 6.37 20.21 3.07
CA THR A 331 6.62 21.18 4.15
C THR A 331 6.36 20.54 5.52
N ILE A 332 5.29 19.76 5.67
CA ILE A 332 5.02 19.01 6.91
C ILE A 332 6.03 17.87 7.10
N PHE A 333 6.38 17.16 6.03
CA PHE A 333 7.35 16.07 6.09
C PHE A 333 8.72 16.57 6.57
N GLU A 334 9.21 17.67 6.00
CA GLU A 334 10.45 18.35 6.41
C GLU A 334 10.37 18.81 7.87
N ALA A 335 9.23 19.41 8.27
CA ALA A 335 9.02 19.88 9.63
C ALA A 335 9.08 18.71 10.65
N ALA A 336 8.35 17.63 10.41
CA ALA A 336 8.31 16.46 11.30
C ALA A 336 9.68 15.76 11.37
N SER A 337 10.30 15.53 10.20
CA SER A 337 11.63 14.91 10.10
C SER A 337 12.71 15.72 10.82
N SER A 338 12.60 17.05 10.83
CA SER A 338 13.56 17.91 11.55
C SER A 338 13.48 17.76 13.08
N LYS A 339 12.33 17.34 13.61
CA LYS A 339 12.08 17.17 15.06
C LYS A 339 12.40 15.77 15.55
N ASN A 340 12.20 14.77 14.70
CA ASN A 340 12.43 13.38 15.02
C ASN A 340 13.36 12.73 13.99
N LYS A 341 14.59 12.42 14.40
CA LYS A 341 15.59 11.78 13.54
C LYS A 341 15.21 10.38 13.06
N CYS A 342 14.25 9.75 13.72
CA CYS A 342 13.70 8.45 13.33
C CYS A 342 12.25 8.57 12.86
N PHE A 343 11.84 9.75 12.40
CA PHE A 343 10.55 9.93 11.77
C PHE A 343 10.44 8.97 10.58
N SER A 344 9.35 8.22 10.53
CA SER A 344 9.00 7.39 9.39
C SER A 344 7.78 7.99 8.72
N ILE A 345 7.83 8.12 7.39
CA ILE A 345 6.66 8.51 6.61
C ILE A 345 5.61 7.39 6.56
N TYR A 346 6.01 6.17 6.87
CA TYR A 346 5.14 4.99 6.89
C TYR A 346 4.48 4.77 8.26
N ASP A 347 4.98 5.42 9.31
CA ASP A 347 4.40 5.41 10.67
C ASP A 347 4.89 6.65 11.43
N ILE A 348 4.02 7.63 11.57
CA ILE A 348 4.33 8.91 12.24
C ILE A 348 4.59 8.76 13.75
N THR A 349 4.19 7.64 14.34
CA THR A 349 4.35 7.37 15.77
C THR A 349 5.77 6.90 16.10
N LEU A 350 6.52 6.40 15.12
CA LEU A 350 7.86 5.84 15.31
C LEU A 350 8.85 6.86 15.88
N LYS A 351 9.53 6.50 16.98
CA LYS A 351 10.56 7.33 17.65
C LYS A 351 11.88 6.57 17.79
N CYS A 352 12.98 7.30 17.98
CA CYS A 352 14.30 6.71 18.19
C CYS A 352 14.42 5.97 19.55
N PRO A 353 15.27 4.92 19.65
CA PRO A 353 16.00 4.27 18.55
C PRO A 353 15.12 3.31 17.75
N THR A 354 15.37 3.19 16.45
CA THR A 354 14.74 2.16 15.60
C THR A 354 15.61 0.91 15.55
N ALA A 355 14.96 -0.25 15.51
CA ALA A 355 15.64 -1.51 15.36
C ALA A 355 16.08 -1.74 13.90
N LYS A 356 17.15 -2.52 13.70
CA LYS A 356 17.63 -2.86 12.36
C LYS A 356 16.67 -3.84 11.70
N ASP A 357 16.28 -3.54 10.47
CA ASP A 357 15.54 -4.43 9.59
C ASP A 357 16.43 -5.61 9.11
N PRO A 358 16.03 -6.87 9.37
CA PRO A 358 16.82 -8.05 9.02
C PRO A 358 16.52 -8.62 7.62
N ILE A 359 15.48 -8.15 6.92
CA ILE A 359 14.93 -8.82 5.73
C ILE A 359 15.95 -8.93 4.59
N ALA A 360 16.60 -7.82 4.24
CA ALA A 360 17.56 -7.82 3.14
C ALA A 360 18.77 -8.74 3.42
N GLU A 361 19.25 -8.73 4.67
CA GLU A 361 20.36 -9.58 5.10
C GLU A 361 19.96 -11.06 5.09
N TYR A 362 18.76 -11.39 5.55
CA TYR A 362 18.23 -12.75 5.55
C TYR A 362 18.17 -13.33 4.14
N PHE A 363 17.55 -12.61 3.19
CA PHE A 363 17.43 -13.06 1.79
C PHE A 363 18.75 -13.02 1.01
N SER A 364 19.76 -12.29 1.49
CA SER A 364 21.12 -12.31 0.93
C SER A 364 21.91 -13.56 1.32
N ARG A 365 21.43 -14.38 2.27
CA ARG A 365 22.15 -15.59 2.70
C ARG A 365 22.09 -16.68 1.62
N LYS A 366 23.22 -17.35 1.41
CA LYS A 366 23.33 -18.45 0.44
C LYS A 366 22.40 -19.63 0.75
N ASP A 367 22.27 -20.00 2.01
CA ASP A 367 21.40 -21.11 2.42
C ASP A 367 19.91 -20.78 2.20
N VAL A 368 19.50 -19.52 2.41
CA VAL A 368 18.15 -19.04 2.07
C VAL A 368 17.93 -19.09 0.56
N GLN A 369 18.87 -18.58 -0.23
CA GLN A 369 18.77 -18.58 -1.70
C GLN A 369 18.77 -19.99 -2.30
N GLU A 370 19.52 -20.93 -1.72
CA GLU A 370 19.51 -22.34 -2.12
C GLU A 370 18.14 -22.98 -1.87
N VAL A 371 17.53 -22.75 -0.70
CA VAL A 371 16.20 -23.27 -0.37
C VAL A 371 15.11 -22.66 -1.25
N LEU A 372 15.26 -21.39 -1.67
CA LEU A 372 14.32 -20.69 -2.55
C LEU A 372 14.59 -20.89 -4.06
N HIS A 373 15.49 -21.81 -4.43
CA HIS A 373 15.82 -22.14 -5.82
C HIS A 373 16.33 -20.95 -6.65
N VAL A 374 17.03 -20.02 -6.00
CA VAL A 374 17.73 -18.88 -6.62
C VAL A 374 19.22 -18.86 -6.25
N PRO A 375 19.95 -19.98 -6.42
CA PRO A 375 21.30 -20.10 -5.90
C PRO A 375 22.26 -19.10 -6.56
N ASN A 376 23.14 -18.51 -5.75
CA ASN A 376 24.12 -17.50 -6.18
C ASN A 376 23.50 -16.19 -6.70
N PHE A 377 22.31 -15.83 -6.23
CA PHE A 377 21.70 -14.53 -6.55
C PHE A 377 22.57 -13.36 -6.05
N GLY A 378 23.14 -13.48 -4.85
CA GLY A 378 24.02 -12.46 -4.27
C GLY A 378 23.28 -11.56 -3.27
N GLU A 379 23.52 -10.25 -3.32
CA GLU A 379 22.85 -9.32 -2.42
C GLU A 379 21.40 -9.11 -2.85
N PHE A 380 20.48 -9.30 -1.90
CA PHE A 380 19.07 -9.01 -2.08
C PHE A 380 18.76 -7.58 -1.66
N ALA A 381 17.99 -6.88 -2.49
CA ALA A 381 17.46 -5.56 -2.20
C ALA A 381 15.94 -5.65 -2.04
N GLN A 382 15.42 -5.03 -0.98
CA GLN A 382 13.98 -4.97 -0.74
C GLN A 382 13.26 -4.14 -1.78
N CYS A 383 13.88 -3.06 -2.27
CA CYS A 383 13.34 -2.24 -3.34
C CYS A 383 14.44 -1.94 -4.36
N ASN A 384 14.07 -1.96 -5.64
CA ASN A 384 14.96 -1.64 -6.76
C ASN A 384 14.43 -0.46 -7.56
N ASP A 385 15.32 0.46 -7.90
CA ASP A 385 15.03 1.58 -8.80
C ASP A 385 15.01 1.15 -10.27
N GLY A 386 14.55 2.05 -11.15
CA GLY A 386 14.66 1.87 -12.59
C GLY A 386 13.69 0.85 -13.19
N ILE A 387 12.59 0.57 -12.48
CA ILE A 387 11.48 -0.24 -12.99
C ILE A 387 10.90 0.38 -14.26
N PHE A 388 10.72 1.70 -14.26
CA PHE A 388 10.31 2.46 -15.44
C PHE A 388 11.48 3.27 -16.00
N PRO A 389 11.56 3.47 -17.33
CA PRO A 389 12.54 4.37 -17.93
C PRO A 389 12.49 5.75 -17.29
N GLU A 390 13.65 6.26 -16.87
CA GLU A 390 13.78 7.55 -16.17
C GLU A 390 12.97 7.66 -14.85
N GLY A 391 12.45 6.54 -14.34
CA GLY A 391 11.59 6.50 -13.15
C GLY A 391 10.16 7.00 -13.39
N ILE A 392 9.74 7.14 -14.66
CA ILE A 392 8.44 7.73 -15.01
C ILE A 392 7.45 6.64 -15.43
N ASP A 393 6.36 6.50 -14.68
CA ASP A 393 5.18 5.74 -15.12
C ASP A 393 4.22 6.66 -15.87
N ASP A 394 3.98 6.37 -17.16
CA ASP A 394 3.06 7.13 -18.02
C ASP A 394 1.58 6.69 -17.89
N SER A 395 1.26 5.87 -16.89
CA SER A 395 -0.09 5.31 -16.70
C SER A 395 -1.07 6.33 -16.15
N PRO A 396 -2.32 6.34 -16.69
CA PRO A 396 -3.44 6.95 -15.99
C PRO A 396 -3.60 6.43 -14.55
N TYR A 397 -4.08 7.30 -13.68
CA TYR A 397 -4.48 6.95 -12.32
C TYR A 397 -5.60 5.90 -12.30
N THR A 398 -5.58 5.03 -11.29
CA THR A 398 -6.49 3.87 -11.19
C THR A 398 -7.86 4.20 -10.61
N ASP A 399 -8.07 5.40 -10.10
CA ASP A 399 -9.39 5.98 -9.80
C ASP A 399 -10.33 5.99 -11.02
N THR A 400 -9.77 5.90 -12.24
CA THR A 400 -10.52 5.72 -13.49
C THR A 400 -10.88 4.26 -13.80
N ILE A 401 -10.20 3.29 -13.20
CA ILE A 401 -10.36 1.84 -13.44
C ILE A 401 -11.21 1.18 -12.33
N ILE A 402 -10.93 1.54 -11.08
CA ILE A 402 -11.58 0.99 -9.88
C ILE A 402 -13.12 1.02 -9.96
N PRO A 403 -13.79 2.08 -10.44
CA PRO A 403 -15.25 2.10 -10.58
C PRO A 403 -15.81 0.96 -11.43
N GLY A 404 -15.11 0.60 -12.51
CA GLY A 404 -15.50 -0.52 -13.37
C GLY A 404 -15.26 -1.87 -12.69
N LEU A 405 -14.19 -1.98 -11.88
CA LEU A 405 -13.88 -3.21 -11.14
C LEU A 405 -14.88 -3.48 -10.02
N ILE A 406 -15.33 -2.45 -9.30
CA ILE A 406 -16.37 -2.58 -8.26
C ILE A 406 -17.61 -3.30 -8.81
N SER A 407 -18.05 -2.93 -10.00
CA SER A 407 -19.23 -3.53 -10.64
C SER A 407 -18.95 -4.86 -11.34
N SER A 408 -17.69 -5.18 -11.64
CA SER A 408 -17.32 -6.38 -12.40
C SER A 408 -16.92 -7.57 -11.52
N LEU A 409 -16.46 -7.30 -10.29
CA LEU A 409 -15.97 -8.32 -9.37
C LEU A 409 -17.12 -8.87 -8.51
N PRO A 410 -17.32 -10.21 -8.43
CA PRO A 410 -18.40 -10.82 -7.65
C PRO A 410 -18.47 -10.40 -6.19
N ARG A 411 -17.31 -10.11 -5.58
CA ARG A 411 -17.18 -9.69 -4.18
C ARG A 411 -16.69 -8.25 -4.03
N GLY A 412 -16.73 -7.46 -5.11
CA GLY A 412 -16.40 -6.04 -5.08
C GLY A 412 -14.93 -5.75 -4.83
N VAL A 413 -14.67 -4.52 -4.37
CA VAL A 413 -13.33 -3.97 -4.08
C VAL A 413 -13.28 -3.57 -2.61
N THR A 414 -12.15 -3.85 -1.96
CA THR A 414 -11.87 -3.35 -0.62
C THR A 414 -10.66 -2.43 -0.64
N LEU A 415 -10.81 -1.21 -0.14
CA LEU A 415 -9.73 -0.25 0.08
C LEU A 415 -9.61 0.00 1.58
N TRP A 416 -8.41 0.19 2.11
CA TRP A 416 -8.23 0.42 3.53
C TRP A 416 -6.94 1.14 3.83
N HIS A 417 -6.95 1.95 4.89
CA HIS A 417 -5.85 2.82 5.28
C HIS A 417 -5.48 2.70 6.75
N GLY A 418 -4.20 2.63 7.04
CA GLY A 418 -3.65 2.90 8.36
C GLY A 418 -3.70 4.39 8.65
N LEU A 419 -4.29 4.79 9.78
CA LEU A 419 -4.46 6.21 10.08
C LEU A 419 -3.16 6.89 10.52
N ASP A 420 -2.12 6.13 10.86
CA ASP A 420 -0.79 6.63 11.21
C ASP A 420 0.18 6.63 10.01
N ASP A 421 -0.30 6.22 8.82
CA ASP A 421 0.43 6.40 7.57
C ASP A 421 0.44 7.88 7.17
N MET A 422 1.61 8.39 6.81
CA MET A 422 1.74 9.71 6.19
C MET A 422 1.86 9.60 4.67
N ILE A 423 2.52 8.56 4.13
CA ILE A 423 2.81 8.55 2.69
C ILE A 423 1.55 8.45 1.84
N VAL A 424 0.52 7.75 2.32
CA VAL A 424 -0.79 7.71 1.66
C VAL A 424 -1.92 8.05 2.64
N LEU A 425 -2.29 9.33 2.64
CA LEU A 425 -3.27 9.88 3.57
C LEU A 425 -4.69 9.33 3.32
N ALA A 426 -5.33 8.83 4.38
CA ALA A 426 -6.71 8.36 4.34
C ALA A 426 -7.69 9.45 3.86
N GLU A 427 -7.47 10.71 4.25
CA GLU A 427 -8.25 11.86 3.76
C GLU A 427 -8.15 12.05 2.24
N GLY A 428 -6.99 11.74 1.65
CA GLY A 428 -6.78 11.72 0.22
C GLY A 428 -7.62 10.65 -0.46
N THR A 429 -7.59 9.42 0.05
CA THR A 429 -8.42 8.33 -0.46
C THR A 429 -9.92 8.64 -0.35
N ARG A 430 -10.37 9.30 0.73
CA ARG A 430 -11.76 9.79 0.83
C ARG A 430 -12.12 10.79 -0.27
N LEU A 431 -11.23 11.74 -0.58
CA LEU A 431 -11.43 12.68 -1.70
C LEU A 431 -11.58 11.92 -3.02
N THR A 432 -10.67 10.97 -3.27
CA THR A 432 -10.69 10.13 -4.48
C THR A 432 -11.98 9.36 -4.60
N ILE A 433 -12.43 8.69 -3.51
CA ILE A 433 -13.71 7.98 -3.48
C ILE A 433 -14.87 8.92 -3.77
N GLN A 434 -14.92 10.11 -3.17
CA GLN A 434 -16.00 11.07 -3.46
C GLN A 434 -15.97 11.62 -4.89
N ASN A 435 -14.85 11.54 -5.59
CA ASN A 435 -14.75 11.92 -7.00
C ASN A 435 -15.10 10.76 -7.97
N MET A 436 -14.99 9.51 -7.53
CA MET A 436 -15.37 8.34 -8.32
C MET A 436 -16.90 8.24 -8.52
N THR A 437 -17.33 7.68 -9.66
CA THR A 437 -18.74 7.36 -9.94
C THR A 437 -18.88 5.89 -10.30
N TRP A 438 -19.63 5.13 -9.49
CA TRP A 438 -19.79 3.69 -9.67
C TRP A 438 -21.22 3.21 -9.35
N GLY A 439 -21.49 1.95 -9.64
CA GLY A 439 -22.77 1.30 -9.42
C GLY A 439 -23.18 0.40 -10.58
N ALA A 440 -24.36 -0.19 -10.47
CA ALA A 440 -24.94 -0.94 -11.59
C ALA A 440 -25.16 -0.02 -12.79
N THR A 441 -24.98 -0.55 -13.99
CA THR A 441 -25.14 0.20 -15.24
C THR A 441 -26.49 0.91 -15.30
N GLY A 442 -26.48 2.23 -15.46
CA GLY A 442 -27.68 3.08 -15.50
C GLY A 442 -28.24 3.47 -14.12
N SER A 443 -27.52 3.20 -13.04
CA SER A 443 -27.87 3.61 -11.67
C SER A 443 -26.63 4.04 -10.87
N GLU A 444 -25.60 4.47 -11.58
CA GLU A 444 -24.35 4.95 -11.00
C GLU A 444 -24.59 6.20 -10.16
N LYS A 445 -23.85 6.31 -9.05
CA LYS A 445 -23.82 7.53 -8.23
C LYS A 445 -22.37 7.90 -7.93
N GLN A 446 -22.11 9.19 -7.84
CA GLN A 446 -20.82 9.71 -7.45
C GLN A 446 -20.62 9.57 -5.95
N GLY A 447 -19.45 9.10 -5.51
CA GLY A 447 -19.02 9.01 -4.11
C GLY A 447 -19.93 8.16 -3.23
N PHE A 448 -19.54 7.93 -1.98
CA PHE A 448 -20.45 7.39 -0.98
C PHE A 448 -21.61 8.35 -0.75
N GLN A 449 -22.81 7.80 -0.59
CA GLN A 449 -24.02 8.58 -0.35
C GLN A 449 -24.21 8.92 1.13
N SER A 450 -23.57 8.18 2.03
CA SER A 450 -23.46 8.49 3.46
C SER A 450 -21.99 8.49 3.89
N ALA A 451 -21.68 9.24 4.95
CA ALA A 451 -20.33 9.35 5.46
C ALA A 451 -19.86 8.02 6.09
N PRO A 452 -18.57 7.65 5.96
CA PRO A 452 -18.01 6.43 6.56
C PRO A 452 -17.83 6.60 8.07
N THR A 453 -18.90 6.38 8.84
CA THR A 453 -18.92 6.60 10.29
C THR A 453 -19.15 5.34 11.12
N GLU A 454 -19.34 4.18 10.47
CA GLU A 454 -19.65 2.93 11.18
C GLU A 454 -18.39 2.42 11.89
N ASP A 455 -18.50 1.94 13.13
CA ASP A 455 -17.33 1.43 13.84
C ASP A 455 -16.87 0.09 13.21
N LEU A 456 -15.55 -0.06 13.07
CA LEU A 456 -14.90 -1.33 12.79
C LEU A 456 -14.62 -2.01 14.13
N ILE A 457 -15.39 -3.06 14.45
CA ILE A 457 -15.32 -3.75 15.75
C ILE A 457 -14.86 -5.19 15.55
N LEU A 458 -13.91 -5.62 16.37
CA LEU A 458 -13.47 -7.00 16.51
C LEU A 458 -13.36 -7.34 18.01
N ASP A 459 -14.00 -8.43 18.43
CA ASP A 459 -14.05 -8.90 19.83
C ASP A 459 -14.44 -7.81 20.84
N GLY A 460 -15.37 -6.92 20.44
CA GLY A 460 -15.87 -5.82 21.28
C GLY A 460 -14.92 -4.63 21.42
N LYS A 461 -13.75 -4.65 20.77
CA LYS A 461 -12.82 -3.51 20.67
C LYS A 461 -13.02 -2.81 19.32
N LYS A 462 -13.05 -1.47 19.36
CA LYS A 462 -13.02 -0.64 18.15
C LYS A 462 -11.59 -0.58 17.60
N TYR A 463 -11.44 -0.91 16.32
CA TYR A 463 -10.18 -0.84 15.56
C TYR A 463 -10.19 0.29 14.53
N GLY A 464 -11.30 0.99 14.37
CA GLY A 464 -11.39 2.16 13.48
C GLY A 464 -12.78 2.33 12.92
N THR A 465 -12.89 2.70 11.65
CA THR A 465 -14.18 2.87 10.96
C THR A 465 -14.25 2.01 9.71
N GLN A 466 -15.48 1.71 9.31
CA GLN A 466 -15.76 1.00 8.07
C GLN A 466 -16.94 1.64 7.34
N HIS A 467 -17.03 1.36 6.05
CA HIS A 467 -18.17 1.71 5.24
C HIS A 467 -18.26 0.78 4.05
N THR A 468 -19.46 0.28 3.75
CA THR A 468 -19.67 -0.52 2.53
C THR A 468 -20.83 0.04 1.74
N GLU A 469 -20.60 0.33 0.46
CA GLU A 469 -21.63 0.82 -0.43
C GLU A 469 -21.41 0.37 -1.87
N ARG A 470 -22.45 -0.25 -2.46
CA ARG A 470 -22.49 -0.62 -3.89
C ARG A 470 -21.26 -1.43 -4.34
N GLY A 471 -20.77 -2.34 -3.50
CA GLY A 471 -19.64 -3.23 -3.80
C GLY A 471 -18.27 -2.64 -3.51
N LEU A 472 -18.16 -1.42 -2.98
CA LEU A 472 -16.93 -0.88 -2.41
C LEU A 472 -17.00 -0.95 -0.89
N THR A 473 -16.01 -1.60 -0.28
CA THR A 473 -15.79 -1.57 1.17
C THR A 473 -14.55 -0.72 1.46
N TYR A 474 -14.67 0.18 2.43
CA TYR A 474 -13.61 1.07 2.86
C TYR A 474 -13.38 0.92 4.37
N TYR A 475 -12.12 0.74 4.78
CA TYR A 475 -11.74 0.71 6.20
C TYR A 475 -10.72 1.81 6.52
N GLU A 476 -10.80 2.34 7.72
CA GLU A 476 -9.72 3.11 8.33
C GLU A 476 -9.35 2.48 9.64
N VAL A 477 -8.06 2.25 9.84
CA VAL A 477 -7.53 1.45 10.92
C VAL A 477 -6.75 2.35 11.87
N LEU A 478 -7.19 2.37 13.13
CA LEU A 478 -6.49 3.04 14.22
C LEU A 478 -5.22 2.28 14.58
N ASP A 479 -4.22 3.00 15.08
CA ASP A 479 -2.96 2.44 15.58
C ASP A 479 -2.26 1.56 14.52
N ALA A 480 -2.30 1.99 13.26
CA ALA A 480 -1.67 1.32 12.13
C ALA A 480 -1.06 2.34 11.18
N GLY A 481 0.18 2.12 10.77
CA GLY A 481 0.84 2.82 9.68
C GLY A 481 0.55 2.15 8.33
N HIS A 482 1.49 2.34 7.40
CA HIS A 482 1.38 1.92 6.00
C HIS A 482 1.22 0.39 5.82
N MET A 483 1.87 -0.38 6.70
CA MET A 483 1.90 -1.85 6.66
C MET A 483 0.88 -2.41 7.65
N ILE A 484 -0.42 -2.18 7.41
CA ILE A 484 -1.52 -2.57 8.32
C ILE A 484 -1.39 -4.01 8.85
N PRO A 485 -1.06 -5.04 8.04
CA PRO A 485 -0.98 -6.40 8.55
C PRO A 485 0.20 -6.62 9.52
N ALA A 486 1.25 -5.80 9.49
CA ALA A 486 2.30 -5.81 10.52
C ALA A 486 1.82 -5.18 11.84
N ASP A 487 1.12 -4.06 11.77
CA ASP A 487 0.70 -3.29 12.96
C ASP A 487 -0.54 -3.87 13.65
N GLN A 488 -1.51 -4.36 12.85
CA GLN A 488 -2.78 -4.90 13.30
C GLN A 488 -3.04 -6.30 12.72
N PRO A 489 -2.18 -7.31 12.99
CA PRO A 489 -2.21 -8.61 12.33
C PRO A 489 -3.52 -9.39 12.53
N ILE A 490 -4.10 -9.30 13.73
CA ILE A 490 -5.38 -9.96 14.06
C ILE A 490 -6.50 -9.38 13.21
N LEU A 491 -6.60 -8.04 13.16
CA LEU A 491 -7.62 -7.34 12.38
C LEU A 491 -7.44 -7.62 10.89
N ALA A 492 -6.21 -7.55 10.39
CA ALA A 492 -5.90 -7.79 8.98
C ALA A 492 -6.33 -9.19 8.52
N LEU A 493 -6.10 -10.22 9.34
CA LEU A 493 -6.57 -11.57 9.06
C LEU A 493 -8.11 -11.66 9.03
N GLU A 494 -8.80 -10.96 9.92
CA GLU A 494 -10.27 -10.95 9.97
C GLU A 494 -10.92 -10.16 8.83
N VAL A 495 -10.28 -9.07 8.38
CA VAL A 495 -10.64 -8.38 7.13
C VAL A 495 -10.50 -9.34 5.95
N LEU A 496 -9.36 -10.04 5.83
CA LEU A 496 -9.19 -11.04 4.78
C LEU A 496 -10.28 -12.12 4.85
N ARG A 497 -10.57 -12.70 6.03
CA ARG A 497 -11.64 -13.71 6.16
C ARG A 497 -12.98 -13.20 5.65
N THR A 498 -13.30 -11.94 5.91
CA THR A 498 -14.52 -11.28 5.43
C THR A 498 -14.54 -11.14 3.91
N VAL A 499 -13.42 -10.71 3.32
CA VAL A 499 -13.21 -10.62 1.86
C VAL A 499 -13.23 -11.99 1.18
N LEU A 500 -12.80 -13.05 1.85
CA LEU A 500 -12.89 -14.43 1.33
C LEU A 500 -14.30 -15.02 1.47
N GLY A 501 -15.19 -14.39 2.23
CA GLY A 501 -16.53 -14.92 2.54
C GLY A 501 -16.54 -16.06 3.54
N LYS A 502 -15.52 -16.16 4.39
CA LYS A 502 -15.34 -17.23 5.39
C LYS A 502 -15.91 -16.89 6.77
N GLY A 503 -16.82 -15.90 6.83
CA GLY A 503 -17.51 -15.48 8.07
C GLY A 503 -16.57 -14.86 9.10
N GLY A 504 -16.01 -13.68 8.81
CA GLY A 504 -15.16 -12.95 9.74
C GLY A 504 -15.91 -12.49 10.99
N ALA A 505 -15.17 -12.28 12.08
CA ALA A 505 -15.72 -11.83 13.36
C ALA A 505 -16.01 -10.30 13.42
N LEU A 506 -15.88 -9.61 12.28
CA LEU A 506 -16.11 -8.17 12.19
C LEU A 506 -17.59 -7.84 12.37
N VAL A 507 -17.87 -6.89 13.26
CA VAL A 507 -19.23 -6.39 13.52
C VAL A 507 -19.33 -4.94 13.07
N THR A 508 -20.48 -4.60 12.47
CA THR A 508 -20.88 -3.22 12.17
C THR A 508 -21.84 -2.69 13.24
N GLY A 509 -21.63 -1.45 13.69
CA GLY A 509 -22.51 -0.80 14.65
C GLY A 509 -21.85 0.42 15.30
N ASN A 510 -22.61 1.13 16.13
CA ASN A 510 -22.04 2.14 17.03
C ASN A 510 -21.85 1.50 18.40
N VAL A 511 -20.67 1.63 19.01
CA VAL A 511 -20.51 1.27 20.43
C VAL A 511 -21.27 2.30 21.26
N ASP A 512 -22.57 2.08 21.47
CA ASP A 512 -23.30 2.79 22.52
C ASP A 512 -22.68 2.38 23.87
N GLY A 513 -22.16 3.35 24.61
CA GLY A 513 -21.48 3.18 25.91
C GLY A 513 -22.35 2.66 27.06
N THR A 514 -23.36 1.83 26.78
CA THR A 514 -24.22 1.16 27.75
C THR A 514 -24.54 -0.27 27.28
N SER A 515 -23.63 -1.22 27.51
CA SER A 515 -23.97 -2.64 27.48
C SER A 515 -24.27 -3.14 28.91
N THR A 516 -25.54 -3.04 29.31
CA THR A 516 -26.08 -4.06 30.23
C THR A 516 -26.29 -5.32 29.42
N GLY A 517 -25.50 -6.36 29.71
CA GLY A 517 -25.51 -7.61 28.96
C GLY A 517 -26.88 -8.28 28.89
N SER A 518 -27.21 -8.77 27.70
CA SER A 518 -28.25 -9.78 27.49
C SER A 518 -27.59 -11.02 26.88
N ASN A 519 -27.14 -11.93 27.75
CA ASN A 519 -26.80 -13.30 27.37
C ASN A 519 -28.07 -14.02 26.90
N GLY A 520 -28.16 -14.28 25.60
CA GLY A 520 -29.08 -15.28 25.05
C GLY A 520 -28.50 -16.68 25.25
N SER A 521 -28.73 -17.29 26.41
CA SER A 521 -28.44 -18.71 26.63
C SER A 521 -29.68 -19.56 26.37
N ASN A 522 -29.61 -20.45 25.39
CA ASN A 522 -30.53 -21.58 25.24
C ASN A 522 -30.50 -22.44 26.51
N GLY A 523 -31.68 -22.72 27.05
CA GLY A 523 -31.85 -23.41 28.33
C GLY A 523 -31.50 -24.89 28.29
N THR A 524 -30.96 -25.38 29.40
CA THR A 524 -31.30 -26.68 29.99
C THR A 524 -30.96 -26.64 31.48
N THR A 525 -31.91 -27.14 32.27
CA THR A 525 -32.03 -27.03 33.73
C THR A 525 -31.30 -28.12 34.51
N ALA A 526 -30.55 -27.72 35.54
CA ALA A 526 -30.38 -28.34 36.88
C ALA A 526 -29.26 -27.53 37.57
N GLY A 527 -29.40 -26.82 38.69
CA GLY A 527 -30.13 -27.11 39.92
C GLY A 527 -29.11 -27.34 41.04
N GLN A 528 -28.61 -26.29 41.70
CA GLN A 528 -28.36 -26.23 43.17
C GLN A 528 -27.68 -24.92 43.62
N GLN A 529 -28.02 -24.53 44.84
CA GLN A 529 -27.75 -23.28 45.57
C GLN A 529 -26.33 -23.14 46.14
N SER A 530 -25.86 -21.90 46.29
CA SER A 530 -25.29 -21.25 47.52
C SER A 530 -24.45 -20.02 47.10
N SER A 531 -24.91 -18.78 47.28
CA SER A 531 -24.71 -17.88 48.43
C SER A 531 -23.26 -17.78 48.98
N VAL A 532 -22.61 -16.61 48.86
CA VAL A 532 -22.32 -15.66 49.97
C VAL A 532 -21.36 -14.53 49.52
N ASN A 533 -21.81 -13.30 49.85
CA ASN A 533 -21.22 -11.96 49.96
C ASN A 533 -19.71 -11.71 50.20
N GLY A 534 -19.29 -10.50 49.78
CA GLY A 534 -18.54 -9.52 50.60
C GLY A 534 -17.25 -8.99 49.92
N SER A 535 -17.22 -7.80 49.29
CA SER A 535 -17.21 -6.40 49.80
C SER A 535 -15.87 -5.90 50.39
N GLY A 536 -15.39 -4.76 49.87
CA GLY A 536 -14.51 -3.78 50.55
C GLY A 536 -13.20 -3.49 49.80
N SER A 537 -13.04 -2.35 49.09
CA SER A 537 -12.55 -1.03 49.57
C SER A 537 -11.15 -1.10 50.21
N GLY A 538 -10.12 -0.29 49.90
CA GLY A 538 -9.92 0.91 49.10
C GLY A 538 -8.57 1.55 49.51
N VAL A 539 -8.32 2.76 48.99
CA VAL A 539 -7.42 3.81 49.50
C VAL A 539 -5.97 3.88 48.96
N GLU A 540 -5.79 4.89 48.09
CA GLU A 540 -4.77 5.96 48.03
C GLU A 540 -3.51 5.93 48.91
N GLY A 541 -2.41 6.42 48.33
CA GLY A 541 -1.24 6.91 49.04
C GLY A 541 -0.20 7.55 48.11
N ALA A 542 -0.21 8.88 48.03
CA ALA A 542 0.76 9.72 47.30
C ALA A 542 2.03 10.03 48.13
N ALA A 543 3.15 10.29 47.44
CA ALA A 543 4.34 11.12 47.83
C ALA A 543 5.54 10.66 46.96
N SER A 544 6.51 11.46 46.51
CA SER A 544 6.87 12.87 46.70
C SER A 544 8.03 13.23 45.76
N ASN A 545 8.11 14.52 45.43
CA ASN A 545 9.20 15.26 44.77
C ASN A 545 10.63 14.92 45.21
N VAL A 546 11.56 14.97 44.24
CA VAL A 546 12.89 15.59 44.42
C VAL A 546 13.25 16.34 43.14
N GLY A 547 13.43 17.66 43.26
CA GLY A 547 14.04 18.51 42.23
C GLY A 547 15.53 18.73 42.51
N VAL A 548 16.31 18.87 41.44
CA VAL A 548 17.66 19.47 41.47
C VAL A 548 17.80 20.36 40.23
N SER A 549 18.27 21.58 40.44
CA SER A 549 18.47 22.62 39.43
C SER A 549 19.93 22.74 38.97
N ILE A 550 20.08 22.96 37.65
CA ILE A 550 20.98 23.91 36.93
C ILE A 550 22.50 23.80 37.09
N ALA A 551 23.21 23.58 35.97
CA ALA A 551 24.32 24.42 35.50
C ALA A 551 24.70 24.13 34.02
N MET A 552 24.89 25.22 33.26
CA MET A 552 25.30 25.29 31.84
C MET A 552 26.77 24.92 31.61
N LEU A 553 27.11 24.44 30.42
CA LEU A 553 28.33 24.88 29.73
C LEU A 553 28.22 24.72 28.20
N LEU A 554 28.54 25.82 27.51
CA LEU A 554 28.68 25.99 26.06
C LEU A 554 29.92 25.28 25.52
N GLY A 555 29.83 24.71 24.31
CA GLY A 555 30.98 24.23 23.53
C GLY A 555 30.59 24.06 22.06
N ALA A 556 31.35 24.69 21.17
CA ALA A 556 31.07 24.94 19.75
C ALA A 556 31.77 23.94 18.79
N VAL A 557 31.61 24.20 17.47
CA VAL A 557 32.39 23.74 16.28
C VAL A 557 31.90 22.43 15.67
N ALA A 558 31.24 22.36 14.49
CA ALA A 558 31.55 22.72 13.09
C ALA A 558 32.32 21.63 12.28
N LEU A 559 31.69 21.25 11.15
CA LEU A 559 32.16 20.65 9.88
C LEU A 559 33.51 19.90 9.78
N ALA A 560 33.48 18.68 9.20
CA ALA A 560 34.28 18.20 8.03
C ALA A 560 34.11 16.66 7.86
N ILE A 561 33.51 16.15 6.77
CA ILE A 561 34.10 15.70 5.48
C ILE A 561 34.60 14.23 5.46
N THR A 562 33.91 13.42 4.63
CA THR A 562 34.30 12.22 3.84
C THR A 562 35.18 11.11 4.43
N ALA A 563 34.69 9.86 4.34
CA ALA A 563 35.21 8.81 3.43
C ALA A 563 34.93 7.40 4.01
N LEU A 564 33.92 6.71 3.46
CA LEU A 564 33.92 5.30 3.02
C LEU A 564 32.54 4.93 2.50
#